data_AF-A0A4Q3J614-F1
#
_entry.id   AF-A0A4Q3J614-F1
#
_cell.length_a   1.000
_cell.length_b   1.000
_cell.length_c   1.000
_cell.angle_alpha   90.00
_cell.angle_beta   90.00
_cell.angle_gamma   90.00
#
_symmetry.space_group_name_H-M   'P 1'
#
loop_
_entity.id
_entity.type
_entity.pdbx_description
1 polymer ?
#
loop_
_entity_poly.entity_id
_entity_poly.type
_entity_poly.pdbx_seq_one_letter_code
_entity_poly.pdbx_strand_id
1 'polypeptide(L)'
;SPGRRADASVDLETLASSLRAPDDAASDAEAARIAHAMLAQLDDDKRSVFVLVELEGLGVPEVAEATGTNINTIYARLRAARSEFSATVARFHAAERRRAP
;
A
#
# COMPACT_ATOMS: atom_id res chain seq x y z
N SER A 1 -15.67 1.72 49.79
CA SER A 1 -14.96 2.32 48.65
C SER A 1 -13.51 2.56 49.03
N PRO A 2 -12.55 2.06 48.25
CA PRO A 2 -11.64 2.99 47.58
C PRO A 2 -11.20 2.55 46.17
N GLY A 3 -10.99 3.56 45.31
CA GLY A 3 -9.87 3.60 44.37
C GLY A 3 -9.96 2.76 43.10
N ARG A 4 -10.79 3.19 42.14
CA ARG A 4 -10.62 2.83 40.71
C ARG A 4 -9.27 3.39 40.26
N ARG A 5 -8.21 2.57 40.28
CA ARG A 5 -6.98 2.83 39.52
C ARG A 5 -7.41 2.92 38.05
N ALA A 6 -7.33 4.11 37.47
CA ALA A 6 -7.53 4.30 36.05
C ALA A 6 -6.40 3.56 35.33
N ASP A 7 -6.78 2.49 34.64
CA ASP A 7 -5.94 1.77 33.70
C ASP A 7 -5.57 2.73 32.57
N ALA A 8 -4.40 3.34 32.67
CA ALA A 8 -3.83 4.16 31.62
C ALA A 8 -3.12 3.22 30.63
N SER A 9 -3.91 2.44 29.89
CA SER A 9 -3.39 1.78 28.69
C SER A 9 -3.09 2.89 27.69
N VAL A 10 -1.83 3.34 27.68
CA VAL A 10 -1.35 4.27 26.67
C VAL A 10 -1.53 3.58 25.33
N ASP A 11 -2.34 4.18 24.45
CA ASP A 11 -2.52 3.69 23.10
C ASP A 11 -1.15 3.71 22.39
N LEU A 12 -0.68 2.51 22.05
CA LEU A 12 0.64 2.29 21.48
C LEU A 12 0.80 3.05 20.16
N GLU A 13 -0.28 3.20 19.40
CA GLU A 13 -0.32 3.91 18.13
C GLU A 13 -0.13 5.42 18.32
N THR A 14 -0.82 5.99 19.31
CA THR A 14 -0.68 7.40 19.69
C THR A 14 0.73 7.71 20.19
N LEU A 15 1.32 6.85 21.02
CA LEU A 15 2.70 7.01 21.51
C LEU A 15 3.73 6.88 20.37
N ALA A 16 3.55 5.90 19.48
CA ALA A 16 4.43 5.73 18.33
C ALA A 16 4.36 6.91 17.34
N SER A 17 3.18 7.50 17.17
CA SER A 17 2.98 8.69 16.33
C SER A 17 3.62 9.94 16.92
N SER A 18 3.62 10.08 18.25
CA SER A 18 4.24 11.21 18.95
C SER A 18 5.76 11.08 19.12
N LEU A 19 6.31 9.86 19.02
CA LEU A 19 7.75 9.59 18.97
C LEU A 19 8.37 9.84 17.58
N ARG A 20 7.54 9.89 16.53
CA ARG A 20 7.97 10.27 15.17
C ARG A 20 8.09 11.78 15.06
N ALA A 21 9.10 12.28 14.35
CA ALA A 21 9.15 13.70 14.05
C ALA A 21 7.93 14.07 13.18
N PRO A 22 7.28 15.22 13.41
CA PRO A 22 6.10 15.63 12.65
C PRO A 22 6.32 15.66 11.13
N ASP A 23 7.53 16.04 10.70
CA ASP A 23 7.91 16.09 9.29
C ASP A 23 8.02 14.68 8.68
N ASP A 24 8.49 13.70 9.45
CA ASP A 24 8.56 12.30 9.00
C ASP A 24 7.16 11.71 8.81
N ALA A 25 6.26 11.93 9.78
CA ALA A 25 4.87 11.48 9.69
C ALA A 25 4.12 12.12 8.51
N ALA A 26 4.37 13.40 8.25
CA ALA A 26 3.81 14.10 7.08
C ALA A 26 4.36 13.55 5.76
N SER A 27 5.66 13.24 5.72
CA SER A 27 6.32 12.61 4.55
C SER A 27 5.77 11.21 4.28
N ASP A 28 5.59 10.38 5.31
CA ASP A 28 5.02 9.04 5.19
C ASP A 28 3.56 9.09 4.67
N ALA A 29 2.76 10.03 5.18
CA ALA A 29 1.38 10.22 4.74
C ALA A 29 1.29 10.70 3.28
N GLU A 30 2.22 11.55 2.83
CA GLU A 30 2.32 11.94 1.41
C GLU A 30 2.71 10.74 0.53
N ALA A 31 3.73 9.97 0.95
CA ALA A 31 4.18 8.78 0.21
C ALA A 31 3.05 7.75 0.06
N ALA A 32 2.30 7.49 1.14
CA ALA A 32 1.14 6.60 1.11
C ALA A 32 0.04 7.11 0.16
N ARG A 33 -0.28 8.42 0.19
CA ARG A 33 -1.26 9.01 -0.72
C ARG A 33 -0.85 8.87 -2.19
N ILE A 34 0.42 9.09 -2.50
CA ILE A 34 0.96 8.91 -3.86
C ILE A 34 0.86 7.43 -4.28
N ALA A 35 1.27 6.50 -3.41
CA ALA A 35 1.18 5.06 -3.70
C ALA A 35 -0.27 4.62 -3.96
N HIS A 36 -1.22 5.08 -3.15
CA HIS A 36 -2.65 4.83 -3.38
C HIS A 36 -3.14 5.38 -4.72
N ALA A 37 -2.74 6.61 -5.08
CA ALA A 37 -3.11 7.21 -6.36
C ALA A 37 -2.51 6.44 -7.56
N MET A 38 -1.31 5.88 -7.42
CA MET A 38 -0.71 5.02 -8.45
C MET A 38 -1.44 3.69 -8.59
N LEU A 39 -1.75 3.03 -7.47
CA LEU A 39 -2.52 1.79 -7.46
C LEU A 39 -3.92 1.99 -8.07
N ALA A 40 -4.56 3.13 -7.81
CA ALA A 40 -5.87 3.47 -8.36
C ALA A 40 -5.91 3.59 -9.90
N GLN A 41 -4.76 3.67 -10.58
CA GLN A 41 -4.70 3.65 -12.05
C GLN A 41 -4.79 2.25 -12.65
N LEU A 42 -4.57 1.20 -11.84
CA LEU A 42 -4.83 -0.17 -12.26
C LEU A 42 -6.34 -0.44 -12.22
N ASP A 43 -6.85 -1.21 -13.19
CA ASP A 43 -8.18 -1.77 -13.07
C ASP A 43 -8.32 -2.65 -11.81
N ASP A 44 -9.54 -2.78 -11.31
CA ASP A 44 -9.82 -3.37 -10.00
C ASP A 44 -9.29 -4.80 -9.87
N ASP A 45 -9.37 -5.60 -10.93
CA ASP A 45 -8.88 -6.98 -10.96
C ASP A 45 -7.35 -7.02 -10.87
N LYS A 46 -6.65 -6.20 -11.67
CA LYS A 46 -5.19 -6.09 -11.62
C LYS A 46 -4.72 -5.56 -10.27
N ARG A 47 -5.39 -4.53 -9.75
CA ARG A 47 -5.08 -3.93 -8.45
C ARG A 47 -5.20 -4.96 -7.33
N SER A 48 -6.30 -5.70 -7.30
CA SER A 48 -6.54 -6.71 -6.27
C SER A 48 -5.47 -7.81 -6.30
N VAL A 49 -5.15 -8.34 -7.49
CA VAL A 49 -4.08 -9.35 -7.64
C VAL A 49 -2.71 -8.78 -7.24
N PHE A 50 -2.40 -7.54 -7.65
CA PHE A 50 -1.13 -6.90 -7.32
C PHE A 50 -0.97 -6.69 -5.81
N VAL A 51 -1.99 -6.17 -5.12
CA VAL A 51 -1.97 -5.95 -3.67
C VAL A 51 -1.76 -7.26 -2.93
N LEU A 52 -2.55 -8.29 -3.25
CA LEU A 52 -2.47 -9.59 -2.57
C LEU A 52 -1.09 -10.25 -2.74
N VAL A 53 -0.48 -10.13 -3.92
CA VAL A 53 0.82 -10.78 -4.18
C VAL A 53 2.00 -9.95 -3.71
N GLU A 54 2.05 -8.65 -4.02
CA GLU A 54 3.23 -7.81 -3.78
C GLU A 54 3.25 -7.19 -2.39
N LEU A 55 2.08 -6.84 -1.84
CA LEU A 55 1.99 -6.14 -0.54
C LEU A 55 1.64 -7.10 0.58
N GLU A 56 0.68 -8.00 0.35
CA GLU A 56 0.26 -8.98 1.37
C GLU A 56 1.10 -10.27 1.31
N GLY A 57 1.90 -10.45 0.26
CA GLY A 57 2.85 -11.56 0.14
C GLY A 57 2.24 -12.93 -0.18
N LEU A 58 0.97 -12.99 -0.62
CA LEU A 58 0.33 -14.25 -1.00
C LEU A 58 0.94 -14.81 -2.29
N GLY A 59 1.05 -16.14 -2.36
CA GLY A 59 1.43 -16.83 -3.58
C GLY A 59 0.33 -16.75 -4.64
N VAL A 60 0.72 -16.74 -5.93
CA VAL A 60 -0.24 -16.80 -7.06
C VAL A 60 -1.24 -17.97 -6.96
N PRO A 61 -0.84 -19.19 -6.55
CA PRO A 61 -1.79 -20.29 -6.34
C PRO A 61 -2.81 -19.99 -5.23
N GLU A 62 -2.38 -19.39 -4.12
CA GLU A 62 -3.26 -19.04 -2.98
C GLU A 62 -4.27 -17.97 -3.40
N VAL A 63 -3.85 -16.97 -4.19
CA VAL A 63 -4.76 -15.96 -4.73
C VAL A 63 -5.77 -16.57 -5.70
N ALA A 64 -5.34 -17.52 -6.55
CA ALA A 64 -6.24 -18.22 -7.46
C ALA A 64 -7.31 -19.02 -6.71
N GLU A 65 -6.92 -19.72 -5.63
CA GLU A 65 -7.83 -20.43 -4.76
C GLU A 65 -8.79 -19.48 -4.01
N ALA A 66 -8.25 -18.46 -3.34
CA ALA A 66 -9.03 -17.51 -2.54
C ALA A 66 -10.07 -16.74 -3.37
N THR A 67 -9.77 -16.48 -4.65
CA THR A 67 -10.64 -15.72 -5.56
C THR A 67 -11.49 -16.60 -6.48
N GLY A 68 -11.29 -17.93 -6.49
CA GLY A 68 -11.93 -18.84 -7.44
C GLY A 68 -11.61 -18.54 -8.91
N THR A 69 -10.50 -17.83 -9.18
CA THR A 69 -10.11 -17.40 -10.53
C THR A 69 -9.08 -18.36 -11.11
N ASN A 70 -9.11 -18.57 -12.44
CA ASN A 70 -8.12 -19.38 -13.12
C ASN A 70 -6.69 -18.88 -12.87
N ILE A 71 -5.78 -19.76 -12.48
CA ILE A 71 -4.40 -19.41 -12.13
C ILE A 71 -3.65 -18.70 -13.28
N ASN A 72 -3.90 -19.07 -14.53
CA ASN A 72 -3.30 -18.40 -15.70
C ASN A 72 -3.82 -16.97 -15.85
N THR A 73 -5.09 -16.73 -15.49
CA THR A 73 -5.67 -15.38 -15.45
C THR A 73 -5.02 -14.55 -14.34
N ILE A 74 -4.75 -15.12 -13.16
CA ILE A 74 -4.00 -14.44 -12.09
C ILE A 74 -2.59 -14.07 -12.56
N TYR A 75 -1.85 -14.99 -13.18
CA TYR A 75 -0.52 -14.70 -13.75
C TYR A 75 -0.56 -13.58 -14.80
N ALA A 76 -1.54 -13.63 -15.73
CA ALA A 76 -1.69 -12.61 -16.76
C ALA A 76 -2.01 -11.23 -16.17
N ARG A 77 -2.93 -11.17 -15.19
CA ARG A 77 -3.27 -9.94 -14.46
C ARG A 77 -2.09 -9.39 -13.69
N LEU A 78 -1.37 -10.23 -12.94
CA LEU A 78 -0.18 -9.82 -12.18
C LEU A 78 0.90 -9.24 -13.11
N ARG A 79 1.17 -9.89 -14.25
CA ARG A 79 2.12 -9.38 -15.24
C ARG A 79 1.71 -8.02 -15.79
N ALA A 80 0.44 -7.86 -16.16
CA ALA A 80 -0.08 -6.59 -16.66
C ALA A 80 -0.01 -5.49 -15.58
N ALA A 81 -0.42 -5.80 -14.35
CA ALA A 81 -0.38 -4.90 -13.22
C ALA A 81 1.04 -4.38 -12.94
N ARG A 82 2.04 -5.28 -12.90
CA ARG A 82 3.46 -4.91 -12.74
C ARG A 82 3.94 -3.96 -13.83
N SER A 83 3.56 -4.22 -15.08
CA SER A 83 3.94 -3.38 -16.22
C SER A 83 3.33 -1.98 -16.13
N GLU A 84 2.02 -1.89 -15.86
CA GLU A 84 1.28 -0.62 -15.77
C GLU A 84 1.71 0.21 -14.56
N PHE A 85 1.92 -0.44 -13.41
CA PHE A 85 2.41 0.21 -12.20
C PHE A 85 3.82 0.78 -12.41
N SER A 86 4.73 -0.02 -12.98
CA SER A 86 6.10 0.42 -13.30
C SER A 86 6.11 1.62 -14.25
N ALA A 87 5.26 1.63 -15.27
CA ALA A 87 5.12 2.76 -16.19
C ALA A 87 4.60 4.03 -15.47
N THR A 88 3.68 3.86 -14.52
CA THR A 88 3.16 4.97 -13.71
C THR A 88 4.21 5.56 -12.79
N VAL A 89 5.00 4.72 -12.10
CA VAL A 89 6.14 5.14 -11.29
C VAL A 89 7.18 5.89 -12.12
N ALA A 90 7.52 5.37 -13.32
CA ALA A 90 8.47 6.04 -14.21
C ALA A 90 7.99 7.44 -14.64
N ARG A 91 6.70 7.59 -14.98
CA ARG A 91 6.10 8.89 -15.31
C ARG A 91 6.13 9.86 -14.13
N PHE A 92 5.83 9.38 -12.92
CA PHE A 92 5.89 10.18 -11.71
C PHE A 92 7.30 10.72 -11.45
N HIS A 93 8.33 9.86 -11.44
CA HIS A 93 9.71 10.30 -11.27
C HIS A 93 10.17 11.29 -12.36
N ALA A 94 9.71 11.10 -13.60
CA ALA A 94 10.00 12.03 -14.69
C ALA A 94 9.30 13.39 -14.52
N ALA A 95 8.12 13.44 -13.89
CA ALA A 95 7.44 14.68 -13.54
C ALA A 95 8.16 15.39 -12.39
N GLU A 96 8.53 14.67 -11.34
CA GLU A 96 9.25 15.22 -10.18
C GLU A 96 10.61 15.83 -10.56
N ARG A 97 11.40 15.13 -11.41
CA ARG A 97 12.67 15.68 -11.92
C ARG A 97 12.52 16.98 -12.71
N ARG A 98 11.38 17.18 -13.39
CA ARG A 98 11.10 18.43 -14.13
C ARG A 98 10.63 19.56 -13.22
N ARG A 99 10.10 19.23 -12.05
CA ARG A 99 9.64 20.19 -11.05
C ARG A 99 10.76 20.68 -10.13
N ALA A 100 11.80 19.86 -9.95
CA ALA A 100 12.99 20.26 -9.21
C ALA A 100 13.67 21.47 -9.90
N PRO A 101 14.01 22.53 -9.15
CA PRO A 101 14.59 23.78 -9.67
C PRO A 101 16.00 23.62 -10.24
#